data_AF-A0A832G8I9-F1
#
_entry.id   AF-A0A832G8I9-F1
#
_cell.length_a   1.000
_cell.length_b   1.000
_cell.length_c   1.000
_cell.angle_alpha   90.00
_cell.angle_beta   90.00
_cell.angle_gamma   90.00
#
_symmetry.space_group_name_H-M   'P 1'
#
loop_
_entity.id
_entity.type
_entity.pdbx_description
1 polymer ?
#
loop_
_entity_poly.entity_id
_entity_poly.type
_entity_poly.pdbx_seq_one_letter_code
_entity_poly.pdbx_strand_id
1 'polypeptide(L)'
;MPKFSIVLGIIFIVMGLYGYFGISSESITALIPTFFGIPLLVLGWIGLNEKYLKHAMHGAAVLTLIGFAGTVSGLIKFFKMLGGAETARPAAVTVQAIMALLCLLFLIFAVKSFIDARKNRAA
;
A
#
# COMPACT_ATOMS: atom_id res chain seq x y z
N MET A 1 9.64 3.42 9.82
CA MET A 1 9.31 4.76 9.29
C MET A 1 7.83 5.09 9.54
N PRO A 2 7.47 5.49 10.77
CA PRO A 2 6.06 5.65 11.17
C PRO A 2 5.29 6.71 10.36
N LYS A 3 5.90 7.89 10.16
CA LYS A 3 5.30 8.99 9.39
C LYS A 3 4.96 8.59 7.96
N PHE A 4 5.84 7.81 7.32
CA PHE A 4 5.61 7.34 5.96
C PHE A 4 4.45 6.34 5.88
N SER A 5 4.32 5.43 6.87
CA SER A 5 3.16 4.54 6.98
C SER A 5 1.85 5.32 7.12
N ILE A 6 1.83 6.38 7.93
CA ILE A 6 0.65 7.24 8.11
C ILE A 6 0.27 7.90 6.77
N VAL A 7 1.22 8.54 6.09
CA VAL A 7 0.98 9.20 4.80
C VAL A 7 0.47 8.20 3.76
N LEU A 8 1.11 7.04 3.63
CA LEU A 8 0.68 6.02 2.67
C LEU A 8 -0.71 5.45 3.01
N GLY A 9 -1.00 5.26 4.30
CA GLY A 9 -2.31 4.85 4.79
C GLY A 9 -3.41 5.85 4.42
N ILE A 10 -3.15 7.15 4.59
CA ILE A 10 -4.07 8.22 4.17
C ILE A 10 -4.30 8.19 2.65
N ILE A 11 -3.22 8.06 1.87
CA ILE A 11 -3.31 7.96 0.39
C ILE A 11 -4.20 6.79 -0.02
N PHE A 12 -4.03 5.62 0.59
CA PHE A 12 -4.87 4.45 0.34
C PHE A 12 -6.34 4.65 0.72
N ILE A 13 -6.61 5.30 1.85
CA ILE A 13 -7.98 5.63 2.27
C ILE A 13 -8.64 6.55 1.24
N VAL A 14 -7.98 7.66 0.89
CA VAL A 14 -8.51 8.63 -0.07
C VAL A 14 -8.72 7.98 -1.44
N MET A 15 -7.77 7.17 -1.90
CA MET A 15 -7.87 6.48 -3.19
C MET A 15 -9.04 5.50 -3.23
N GLY A 16 -9.26 4.71 -2.17
CA GLY A 16 -10.38 3.76 -2.12
C GLY A 16 -11.75 4.46 -2.01
N LEU A 17 -11.83 5.52 -1.21
CA LEU A 17 -13.06 6.33 -1.10
C LEU A 17 -13.38 7.03 -2.43
N TYR A 18 -12.37 7.61 -3.08
CA TYR A 18 -12.52 8.22 -4.40
C TYR A 18 -12.92 7.18 -5.47
N GLY A 19 -12.33 5.99 -5.43
CA GLY A 19 -12.71 4.90 -6.34
C GLY A 19 -14.16 4.46 -6.18
N TYR A 20 -14.67 4.42 -4.95
CA TYR A 20 -16.05 4.03 -4.64
C TYR A 20 -17.07 5.13 -4.97
N PHE A 21 -16.86 6.35 -4.45
CA PHE A 21 -17.81 7.45 -4.59
C PHE A 21 -17.67 8.26 -5.90
N GLY A 22 -16.46 8.33 -6.46
CA GLY A 22 -16.14 9.25 -7.56
C GLY A 22 -16.27 8.64 -8.97
N ILE A 23 -16.13 7.32 -9.12
CA ILE A 23 -16.05 6.66 -10.44
C ILE A 23 -17.32 5.82 -10.74
N SER A 24 -18.43 6.06 -10.03
CA SER A 24 -19.70 5.30 -10.18
C SER A 24 -19.53 3.77 -10.06
N SER A 25 -18.53 3.33 -9.30
CA SER A 25 -18.29 1.93 -9.02
C SER A 25 -19.14 1.53 -7.82
N GLU A 26 -20.35 1.01 -8.04
CA GLU A 26 -21.13 0.33 -6.99
C GLU A 26 -20.45 -0.95 -6.45
N SER A 27 -19.21 -1.22 -6.90
CA SER A 27 -18.42 -2.33 -6.41
C SER A 27 -17.77 -1.99 -5.07
N ILE A 28 -18.19 -2.69 -4.03
CA ILE A 28 -17.53 -2.72 -2.71
C ILE A 28 -16.03 -3.05 -2.83
N THR A 29 -15.63 -3.77 -3.88
CA THR A 29 -14.22 -4.07 -4.16
C THR A 29 -13.35 -2.83 -4.43
N ALA A 30 -13.94 -1.68 -4.78
CA ALA A 30 -13.21 -0.42 -4.91
C ALA A 30 -12.69 0.12 -3.56
N LEU A 31 -13.25 -0.35 -2.44
CA LEU A 31 -12.81 0.03 -1.08
C LEU A 31 -11.62 -0.81 -0.58
N ILE A 32 -11.12 -1.79 -1.35
CA ILE A 32 -9.94 -2.59 -0.97
C ILE A 32 -8.76 -1.71 -0.53
N PRO A 33 -8.38 -0.63 -1.26
CA PRO A 33 -7.33 0.28 -0.81
C PRO A 33 -7.63 0.88 0.56
N THR A 34 -8.87 1.29 0.84
CA THR A 34 -9.27 1.83 2.16
C THR A 34 -9.10 0.79 3.27
N PHE A 35 -9.49 -0.47 3.04
CA PHE A 35 -9.32 -1.56 4.01
C PHE A 35 -7.86 -1.87 4.32
N PHE A 36 -6.93 -1.61 3.39
CA PHE A 36 -5.49 -1.70 3.64
C PHE A 36 -4.91 -0.41 4.25
N GLY A 37 -5.46 0.74 3.87
CA GLY A 37 -5.02 2.05 4.35
C GLY A 37 -5.29 2.27 5.83
N ILE A 38 -6.44 1.82 6.34
CA ILE A 38 -6.80 1.98 7.77
C ILE A 38 -5.80 1.25 8.68
N PRO A 39 -5.54 -0.06 8.55
CA PRO A 39 -4.57 -0.74 9.41
C PRO A 39 -3.16 -0.19 9.23
N LEU A 40 -2.76 0.21 8.01
CA LEU A 40 -1.46 0.81 7.77
C LEU A 40 -1.28 2.15 8.50
N LEU A 41 -2.32 2.99 8.49
CA LEU A 41 -2.38 4.25 9.23
C LEU A 41 -2.27 4.00 10.73
N VAL A 42 -3.05 3.05 11.26
CA VAL A 42 -3.04 2.68 12.69
C VAL A 42 -1.66 2.17 13.11
N LEU A 43 -1.04 1.27 12.32
CA LEU A 43 0.31 0.78 12.58
C LEU A 43 1.34 1.91 12.51
N GLY A 44 1.19 2.85 11.57
CA GLY A 44 1.98 4.06 11.50
C GLY A 44 1.86 4.91 12.77
N TRP A 45 0.64 5.10 13.27
CA TRP A 45 0.37 5.86 14.50
C TRP A 45 0.96 5.18 15.75
N ILE A 46 0.73 3.89 15.92
CA ILE A 46 1.32 3.09 17.02
C ILE A 46 2.85 3.14 16.97
N GLY A 47 3.41 3.13 15.76
CA GLY A 47 4.85 3.23 15.53
C GLY A 47 5.47 4.57 15.93
N LEU A 48 4.69 5.62 16.21
CA LEU A 48 5.21 6.88 16.76
C LEU A 48 5.73 6.71 18.19
N ASN A 49 5.25 5.69 18.91
CA ASN A 49 5.76 5.33 20.23
C ASN A 49 6.96 4.38 20.09
N GLU A 50 8.11 4.79 20.62
CA GLU A 50 9.36 4.02 20.53
C GLU A 50 9.25 2.60 21.09
N LYS A 51 8.40 2.40 22.11
CA LYS A 51 8.14 1.08 22.71
C LYS A 51 7.56 0.10 21.69
N TYR A 52 6.72 0.57 20.77
CA TYR A 52 6.01 -0.27 19.81
C TYR A 52 6.57 -0.18 18.39
N LEU A 53 7.51 0.74 18.14
CA LEU A 53 8.09 1.03 16.83
C LEU A 53 8.45 -0.23 16.03
N LYS A 54 9.20 -1.17 16.61
CA LYS A 54 9.66 -2.37 15.88
C LYS A 54 8.50 -3.26 15.44
N HIS A 55 7.58 -3.57 16.35
CA HIS A 55 6.44 -4.46 16.08
C HIS A 55 5.48 -3.82 15.08
N ALA A 56 5.20 -2.53 15.27
CA ALA A 56 4.34 -1.77 14.37
C ALA A 56 4.92 -1.70 12.95
N MET A 57 6.23 -1.51 12.80
CA MET A 57 6.87 -1.44 11.48
C MET A 57 6.97 -2.81 10.79
N HIS A 58 7.17 -3.91 11.52
CA HIS A 58 7.10 -5.26 10.93
C HIS A 58 5.67 -5.60 10.50
N GLY A 59 4.68 -5.27 11.33
CA GLY A 59 3.27 -5.42 10.97
C GLY A 59 2.91 -4.62 9.72
N ALA A 60 3.37 -3.37 9.62
CA ALA A 60 3.15 -2.54 8.44
C ALA A 60 3.81 -3.15 7.19
N ALA A 61 5.03 -3.67 7.31
CA ALA A 61 5.72 -4.34 6.21
C ALA A 61 4.97 -5.59 5.73
N VAL A 62 4.54 -6.47 6.64
CA VAL A 62 3.77 -7.68 6.31
C VAL A 62 2.43 -7.30 5.64
N LEU A 63 1.73 -6.30 6.17
CA LEU A 63 0.49 -5.82 5.58
C LEU A 63 0.69 -5.33 4.14
N THR A 64 1.72 -4.52 3.89
CA THR A 64 2.02 -4.04 2.54
C THR A 64 2.52 -5.14 1.61
N LEU A 65 3.17 -6.18 2.15
CA LEU A 65 3.57 -7.37 1.37
C LEU A 65 2.35 -8.14 0.87
N ILE A 66 1.37 -8.36 1.74
CA ILE A 66 0.09 -8.97 1.38
C ILE A 66 -0.65 -8.10 0.36
N GLY A 67 -0.68 -6.78 0.60
CA GLY A 67 -1.29 -5.82 -0.32
C GLY A 67 -0.64 -5.84 -1.71
N PHE A 68 0.69 -5.91 -1.78
CA PHE A 68 1.43 -6.05 -3.04
C PHE A 68 1.10 -7.38 -3.73
N ALA A 69 1.17 -8.50 -3.02
CA ALA A 69 0.86 -9.81 -3.59
C ALA A 69 -0.56 -9.89 -4.16
N GLY A 70 -1.54 -9.29 -3.47
CA GLY A 70 -2.93 -9.24 -3.93
C GLY A 70 -3.16 -8.32 -5.15
N THR A 71 -2.27 -7.36 -5.41
CA THR A 71 -2.48 -6.31 -6.44
C THR A 71 -1.47 -6.37 -7.60
N VAL A 72 -0.40 -7.15 -7.49
CA VAL A 72 0.65 -7.28 -8.52
C VAL A 72 0.10 -7.72 -9.87
N SER A 73 -0.96 -8.54 -9.89
CA SER A 73 -1.63 -8.95 -11.12
C SER A 73 -2.26 -7.76 -11.87
N GLY A 74 -2.75 -6.75 -11.15
CA GLY A 74 -3.27 -5.51 -11.71
C GLY A 74 -2.17 -4.67 -12.36
N LEU A 75 -0.98 -4.62 -11.74
CA LEU A 75 0.18 -3.95 -12.34
C LEU A 75 0.60 -4.59 -13.68
N ILE A 76 0.62 -5.92 -13.76
CA ILE A 76 0.90 -6.64 -15.01
C ILE A 76 -0.18 -6.35 -16.06
N LYS A 77 -1.45 -6.39 -15.67
CA LYS A 77 -2.57 -6.08 -16.57
C LYS A 77 -2.52 -4.64 -17.07
N PHE A 78 -2.09 -3.71 -16.24
CA PHE A 78 -1.95 -2.31 -16.61
C PHE A 78 -0.92 -2.12 -17.73
N PHE A 79 0.26 -2.76 -17.64
CA PHE A 79 1.24 -2.71 -18.73
C PHE A 79 0.72 -3.38 -20.02
N LYS A 80 -0.05 -4.46 -19.91
CA LYS A 80 -0.71 -5.07 -21.08
C LYS A 80 -1.74 -4.13 -21.72
N MET A 81 -2.50 -3.41 -20.90
CA MET A 81 -3.48 -2.41 -21.36
C MET A 81 -2.78 -1.26 -22.09
N LEU A 82 -1.65 -0.77 -21.58
CA LEU A 82 -0.81 0.21 -22.28
C LEU A 82 -0.27 -0.31 -23.62
N GLY A 83 -0.06 -1.62 -23.73
CA GLY A 83 0.31 -2.30 -24.98
C GLY A 83 -0.86 -2.58 -25.94
N GLY A 84 -2.06 -2.06 -25.65
CA GLY A 84 -3.25 -2.19 -26.52
C GLY A 84 -4.15 -3.39 -26.21
N ALA A 85 -3.92 -4.12 -25.11
CA ALA A 85 -4.83 -5.19 -24.70
C ALA A 85 -6.14 -4.61 -24.14
N GLU A 86 -7.28 -5.09 -24.62
CA GLU A 86 -8.57 -4.69 -24.06
C GLU A 86 -8.76 -5.26 -22.65
N THR A 87 -9.32 -4.43 -21.76
CA THR A 87 -9.65 -4.83 -20.40
C THR A 87 -11.07 -4.44 -20.07
N ALA A 88 -11.86 -5.39 -19.54
CA ALA A 88 -13.27 -5.16 -19.22
C ALA A 88 -13.48 -4.14 -18.09
N ARG A 89 -12.47 -3.92 -17.21
CA ARG A 89 -12.56 -3.03 -16.04
C ARG A 89 -11.27 -2.19 -15.90
N PRO A 90 -11.03 -1.23 -16.81
CA PRO A 90 -9.77 -0.48 -16.86
C PRO A 90 -9.52 0.33 -15.58
N ALA A 91 -10.55 0.93 -14.99
CA ALA A 91 -10.44 1.67 -13.74
C ALA A 91 -9.95 0.78 -12.58
N ALA A 92 -10.47 -0.46 -12.46
CA ALA A 92 -10.04 -1.40 -11.43
C ALA A 92 -8.59 -1.83 -11.61
N VAL A 93 -8.17 -2.06 -12.86
CA VAL A 93 -6.78 -2.38 -13.21
C VAL A 93 -5.85 -1.24 -12.82
N THR A 94 -6.22 0.01 -13.12
CA THR A 94 -5.44 1.20 -12.75
C THR A 94 -5.31 1.35 -11.24
N VAL A 95 -6.41 1.20 -10.49
CA VAL A 95 -6.36 1.27 -9.01
C VAL A 95 -5.47 0.16 -8.42
N GLN A 96 -5.59 -1.07 -8.92
CA GLN A 96 -4.74 -2.17 -8.48
C GLN A 96 -3.26 -1.92 -8.80
N ALA A 97 -2.95 -1.38 -9.99
CA ALA A 97 -1.58 -1.05 -10.38
C ALA A 97 -0.97 0.04 -9.47
N ILE A 98 -1.71 1.11 -9.18
CA ILE A 98 -1.28 2.18 -8.27
C ILE A 98 -1.05 1.62 -6.86
N MET A 99 -1.99 0.82 -6.35
CA MET A 99 -1.86 0.20 -5.04
C MET A 99 -0.63 -0.73 -4.97
N ALA A 100 -0.40 -1.54 -6.01
CA ALA A 100 0.79 -2.40 -6.09
C ALA A 100 2.09 -1.59 -6.06
N LEU A 101 2.17 -0.50 -6.84
CA LEU A 101 3.34 0.36 -6.86
C LEU A 101 3.61 1.01 -5.50
N LEU A 102 2.57 1.53 -4.84
CA LEU A 102 2.70 2.15 -3.52
C LEU A 102 3.10 1.13 -2.44
N CYS A 103 2.54 -0.08 -2.46
CA CYS A 103 2.97 -1.17 -1.57
C CYS A 103 4.44 -1.55 -1.82
N LEU A 104 4.86 -1.65 -3.08
CA LEU A 104 6.25 -1.97 -3.44
C LEU A 104 7.22 -0.90 -2.94
N LEU A 105 6.89 0.38 -3.16
CA LEU A 105 7.68 1.50 -2.65
C LEU A 105 7.81 1.42 -1.13
N PHE A 106 6.70 1.15 -0.43
CA PHE A 106 6.73 0.99 1.02
C PHE A 106 7.66 -0.13 1.47
N LEU A 107 7.61 -1.29 0.83
CA LEU A 107 8.47 -2.43 1.16
C LEU A 107 9.95 -2.10 0.94
N ILE A 108 10.30 -1.45 -0.17
CA ILE A 108 11.68 -1.04 -0.47
C ILE A 108 12.21 -0.13 0.64
N PHE A 109 11.44 0.89 1.02
CA PHE A 109 11.82 1.78 2.11
C PHE A 109 11.88 1.02 3.45
N ALA A 110 10.91 0.18 3.79
CA ALA A 110 10.89 -0.58 5.03
C ALA A 110 12.16 -1.45 5.17
N VAL A 111 12.54 -2.19 4.12
CA VAL A 111 13.77 -3.00 4.09
C VAL A 111 15.01 -2.13 4.30
N LYS A 112 15.11 -1.00 3.58
CA LYS A 112 16.21 -0.04 3.78
C LYS A 112 16.29 0.44 5.23
N SER A 113 15.14 0.82 5.83
CA SER A 113 15.05 1.24 7.24
C SER A 113 15.60 0.19 8.20
N PHE A 114 15.28 -1.08 7.97
CA PHE A 114 15.69 -2.18 8.83
C PHE A 114 17.18 -2.46 8.71
N ILE A 115 17.72 -2.38 7.50
CA ILE A 115 19.16 -2.51 7.26
C ILE A 115 19.91 -1.38 7.96
N ASP A 116 19.48 -0.13 7.79
CA ASP A 116 20.11 1.03 8.41
C ASP A 116 20.06 0.95 9.94
N ALA A 117 18.92 0.54 10.50
CA ALA A 117 18.78 0.32 11.94
C ALA A 117 19.67 -0.82 12.48
N ARG A 118 19.98 -1.83 11.66
CA ARG A 118 20.91 -2.91 12.03
C ARG A 118 22.35 -2.41 11.98
N LYS A 119 22.73 -1.64 10.95
CA LYS A 119 24.08 -1.06 10.81
C LYS A 119 24.39 -0.12 11.98
N ASN A 120 23.46 0.76 12.35
CA ASN A 120 23.64 1.70 13.47
C ASN A 120 23.72 1.03 14.86
N ARG A 121 23.37 -0.26 14.98
CA ARG A 121 23.56 -1.04 16.22
C ARG A 121 24.91 -1.76 16.26
N ALA A 122 25.55 -1.91 15.10
CA ALA A 122 26.80 -2.63 14.95
C ALA A 122 28.03 -1.70 14.84
N ALA A 123 27.78 -0.40 14.65
CA ALA A 123 28.77 0.68 14.79
C ALA A 123 28.74 1.22 16.23
#